data_AF-A0ABD5DGQ1-F1
#
_entry.id   AF-A0ABD5DGQ1-F1
#
_cell.length_a   1.000
_cell.length_b   1.000
_cell.length_c   1.000
_cell.angle_alpha   90.00
_cell.angle_beta   90.00
_cell.angle_gamma   90.00
#
_symmetry.space_group_name_H-M   'P 1'
#
loop_
_entity.id
_entity.type
_entity.pdbx_description
1 polymer ?
#
loop_
_entity_poly.entity_id
_entity_poly.type
_entity_poly.pdbx_seq_one_letter_code
_entity_poly.pdbx_strand_id
1 'polypeptide(L)' 'IRGLSGVKVGLLHLLLQHTSASLTLNENCDPTVRYDMEQYFLNAVPVNAPYEHDYEGPDDMPSHIKSSMLGVSLMLPV' A
#
# COMPACT_ATOMS: atom_id res chain seq x y z
N ILE A 1 9.61 10.04 18.76
CA ILE A 1 8.38 10.15 19.58
C ILE A 1 8.70 9.64 20.98
N ARG A 2 8.87 10.52 21.98
CA ARG A 2 9.37 10.15 23.33
C ARG A 2 8.33 9.44 24.24
N GLY A 3 7.17 9.03 23.72
CA GLY A 3 6.10 8.38 24.51
C GLY A 3 5.79 6.92 24.17
N LEU A 4 6.39 6.35 23.13
CA LEU A 4 6.03 4.98 22.67
C LEU A 4 6.74 3.87 23.46
N SER A 5 7.91 4.15 24.05
CA SER A 5 8.76 3.13 24.69
C SER A 5 8.16 2.47 25.95
N GLY A 6 7.04 2.99 26.46
CA GLY A 6 6.32 2.44 27.61
C GLY A 6 5.03 1.70 27.28
N VAL A 7 4.57 1.72 26.02
CA VAL A 7 3.31 1.05 25.64
C VAL A 7 3.56 -0.46 25.54
N LYS A 8 2.82 -1.23 26.35
CA LYS A 8 2.92 -2.70 26.43
C LYS A 8 1.69 -3.45 25.91
N VAL A 9 0.56 -2.75 25.86
CA VAL A 9 -0.73 -3.26 25.37
C VAL A 9 -1.42 -2.10 24.68
N GLY A 10 -1.73 -2.23 23.40
CA GLY A 10 -2.46 -1.21 22.67
C GLY A 10 -2.74 -1.57 21.22
N LEU A 11 -3.19 -0.56 20.48
CA LEU A 11 -3.38 -0.62 19.03
C LEU A 11 -2.54 0.48 18.38
N LEU A 12 -1.64 0.08 17.47
CA LEU A 12 -0.93 0.97 16.57
C LEU A 12 -1.77 1.17 15.32
N HIS A 13 -2.21 2.41 15.09
CA HIS A 13 -2.84 2.81 13.85
C HIS A 13 -1.82 3.56 12.99
N LEU A 14 -1.46 2.98 11.84
CA LEU A 14 -0.64 3.63 10.82
C LEU A 14 -1.58 4.07 9.70
N LEU A 15 -1.62 5.37 9.42
CA LEU A 15 -2.37 5.94 8.31
C LEU A 15 -1.40 6.63 7.35
N LEU A 16 -1.39 6.17 6.11
CA LEU A 16 -0.71 6.86 5.01
C LEU A 16 -1.61 7.99 4.50
N GLN A 17 -1.12 9.23 4.58
CA GLN A 17 -1.84 10.41 4.10
C GLN A 17 -1.59 10.63 2.60
N HIS A 18 -1.83 9.59 1.81
CA HIS A 18 -1.65 9.59 0.36
C HIS A 18 -2.75 8.76 -0.30
N THR A 19 -3.18 9.16 -1.49
CA THR A 19 -4.33 8.55 -2.21
C THR A 19 -3.93 7.55 -3.28
N SER A 20 -2.66 7.56 -3.69
CA SER A 20 -2.08 6.70 -4.74
C SER A 20 -0.99 5.76 -4.21
N ALA A 21 -0.93 5.56 -2.89
CA ALA A 21 -0.04 4.60 -2.24
C ALA A 21 -0.78 3.83 -1.14
N SER A 22 -0.26 2.69 -0.72
CA SER A 22 -0.91 1.79 0.26
C SER A 22 0.06 1.24 1.28
N LEU A 23 -0.47 0.72 2.40
CA LEU A 23 0.29 0.01 3.43
C LEU A 23 -0.20 -1.43 3.56
N THR A 24 0.72 -2.38 3.51
CA THR A 24 0.42 -3.82 3.66
C THR A 24 1.40 -4.47 4.64
N LEU A 25 0.94 -5.52 5.33
CA LEU A 25 1.78 -6.40 6.15
C LEU A 25 1.95 -7.72 5.40
N ASN A 26 3.19 -8.14 5.16
CA ASN A 26 3.50 -9.35 4.42
C ASN A 26 4.78 -10.03 4.92
N GLU A 27 5.12 -11.19 4.36
CA GLU A 27 6.34 -11.93 4.63
C GLU A 27 7.59 -11.15 4.21
N ASN A 28 8.61 -11.13 5.09
CA ASN A 28 9.92 -10.53 4.83
C ASN A 28 11.06 -11.57 4.88
N CYS A 29 10.75 -12.86 4.77
CA CYS A 29 11.74 -13.92 4.73
C CYS A 29 12.19 -14.20 3.30
N ASP A 30 11.25 -14.43 2.39
CA ASP A 30 11.53 -14.69 0.98
C ASP A 30 11.39 -13.39 0.14
N PRO A 31 12.47 -12.93 -0.54
CA PRO A 31 12.39 -11.75 -1.40
C PRO A 31 11.46 -11.93 -2.61
N THR A 32 11.14 -13.16 -3.02
CA THR A 32 10.23 -13.46 -4.15
C THR A 32 8.80 -13.00 -3.86
N VAL A 33 8.36 -12.98 -2.60
CA VAL A 33 7.02 -12.49 -2.22
C VAL A 33 6.80 -11.04 -2.69
N ARG A 34 7.82 -10.18 -2.56
CA ARG A 34 7.73 -8.79 -3.03
C ARG A 34 7.65 -8.72 -4.56
N TYR A 35 8.41 -9.57 -5.24
CA TYR A 35 8.42 -9.64 -6.70
C TYR A 35 7.06 -10.13 -7.23
N ASP A 36 6.53 -11.22 -6.69
CA ASP A 36 5.25 -11.79 -7.11
C ASP A 36 4.08 -10.84 -6.83
N MET A 37 4.10 -10.15 -5.69
CA MET A 37 3.14 -9.10 -5.37
C MET A 37 3.19 -7.96 -6.40
N GLU A 38 4.38 -7.49 -6.75
CA GLU A 38 4.56 -6.45 -7.77
C GLU A 38 4.03 -6.93 -9.13
N GLN A 39 4.42 -8.13 -9.57
CA GLN A 39 3.96 -8.71 -10.83
C GLN A 39 2.44 -8.87 -10.86
N TYR A 40 1.81 -9.33 -9.78
CA TYR A 40 0.36 -9.44 -9.69
C TYR A 40 -0.31 -8.09 -9.94
N PHE A 41 0.11 -7.02 -9.25
CA PHE A 41 -0.53 -5.70 -9.39
C PHE A 41 -0.22 -4.99 -10.71
N LEU A 42 0.95 -5.24 -11.31
CA LEU A 42 1.25 -4.77 -12.67
C LEU A 42 0.30 -5.39 -13.71
N ASN A 43 -0.09 -6.66 -13.51
CA ASN A 43 -1.02 -7.36 -14.40
C ASN A 43 -2.50 -7.06 -14.09
N ALA A 44 -2.88 -7.01 -12.81
CA ALA A 44 -4.26 -6.79 -12.39
C ALA A 44 -4.72 -5.34 -12.62
N VAL A 45 -3.80 -4.38 -12.53
CA VAL A 45 -4.06 -2.95 -12.75
C VAL A 45 -2.98 -2.38 -13.67
N PRO A 46 -3.09 -2.63 -15.00
CA PRO A 46 -2.09 -2.23 -15.98
C PRO A 46 -1.98 -0.72 -16.14
N VAL A 47 -0.77 -0.22 -16.36
CA VAL A 47 -0.51 1.22 -16.54
C VAL A 47 -1.10 1.77 -17.85
N ASN A 48 -1.26 0.93 -18.86
CA ASN A 48 -1.71 1.30 -20.20
C ASN A 48 -3.17 0.89 -20.50
N ALA A 49 -3.96 0.59 -19.47
CA ALA A 49 -5.40 0.38 -19.63
C ALA A 49 -6.11 1.72 -19.95
N PRO A 50 -7.29 1.69 -20.60
CA PRO A 50 -8.00 2.90 -21.04
C PRO A 50 -8.67 3.62 -19.85
N TYR A 51 -7.87 4.21 -18.97
CA TYR A 51 -8.34 5.06 -17.88
C TYR A 51 -8.45 6.50 -18.34
N GLU A 52 -9.49 7.19 -17.88
CA GLU A 52 -9.75 8.60 -18.18
C GLU A 52 -8.96 9.57 -17.27
N HIS A 53 -8.35 9.06 -16.20
CA HIS A 53 -7.65 9.86 -15.19
C HIS A 53 -6.13 9.63 -15.31
N ASP A 54 -5.46 10.52 -16.02
CA ASP A 54 -4.03 10.45 -16.31
C ASP A 54 -3.33 11.82 -16.17
N TYR A 55 -3.91 12.72 -15.38
CA TYR A 55 -3.44 14.10 -15.23
C TYR A 55 -2.00 14.18 -14.69
N GLU A 56 -1.61 13.22 -13.86
CA GLU A 56 -0.26 13.12 -13.28
C GLU A 56 0.66 12.14 -14.02
N GLY A 57 0.19 11.52 -15.10
CA GLY A 57 0.92 10.54 -15.88
C GLY A 57 0.15 9.23 -16.09
N PRO A 58 0.70 8.28 -16.87
CA PRO A 58 0.02 7.04 -17.20
C PRO A 58 -0.21 6.13 -15.98
N ASP A 59 0.52 6.31 -14.89
CA ASP A 59 0.39 5.55 -13.65
C ASP A 59 -0.55 6.18 -12.61
N ASP A 60 -1.14 7.35 -12.91
CA ASP A 60 -2.06 8.10 -12.04
C ASP A 60 -3.26 7.24 -11.59
N MET A 61 -4.21 6.94 -12.48
CA MET A 61 -5.34 6.05 -12.13
C MET A 61 -4.91 4.65 -11.62
N PRO A 62 -3.94 3.95 -12.23
CA PRO A 62 -3.47 2.66 -11.72
C PRO A 62 -3.04 2.70 -10.25
N SER A 63 -2.33 3.75 -9.84
CA SER A 63 -1.84 3.90 -8.46
C SER A 63 -2.99 4.14 -7.48
N HIS A 64 -3.99 4.92 -7.86
CA HIS A 64 -5.23 5.12 -7.10
C HIS A 64 -6.05 3.82 -6.93
N ILE A 65 -6.18 3.01 -7.99
CA ILE A 65 -6.86 1.70 -7.92
C ILE A 65 -6.12 0.78 -6.94
N LYS A 66 -4.79 0.65 -7.08
CA LYS A 66 -3.96 -0.18 -6.18
C LYS A 66 -4.08 0.28 -4.74
N SER A 67 -4.05 1.60 -4.49
CA SER A 67 -4.24 2.18 -3.16
C SER A 67 -5.61 1.82 -2.57
N SER A 68 -6.68 1.91 -3.38
CA SER A 68 -8.04 1.57 -2.96
C SER A 68 -8.23 0.08 -2.65
N MET A 69 -7.54 -0.81 -3.38
CA MET A 69 -7.58 -2.26 -3.16
C MET A 69 -6.83 -2.68 -1.89
N LEU A 70 -5.65 -2.11 -1.66
CA LEU A 70 -4.75 -2.50 -0.57
C LEU A 70 -5.03 -1.75 0.74
N GLY A 71 -5.60 -0.56 0.65
CA GLY A 71 -5.86 0.32 1.77
C GLY A 71 -4.65 1.16 2.19
N VAL A 72 -4.96 2.30 2.80
CA VAL A 72 -3.97 3.29 3.28
C VAL A 72 -3.65 3.13 4.76
N SER A 73 -4.25 2.16 5.46
CA SER A 73 -4.15 2.04 6.90
C SER A 73 -3.87 0.62 7.38
N LEU A 74 -3.00 0.50 8.39
CA LEU A 74 -2.80 -0.73 9.16
C LEU A 74 -3.17 -0.49 10.63
N MET A 75 -3.84 -1.47 11.22
CA MET A 75 -4.15 -1.51 12.65
C MET A 75 -3.51 -2.76 13.24
N LEU A 76 -2.46 -2.57 14.04
CA LEU A 76 -1.63 -3.64 14.57
C LEU A 76 -1.68 -3.66 16.11
N PRO A 77 -1.76 -4.84 16.75
CA PRO A 77 -1.62 -4.95 18.19
C PRO A 77 -0.18 -4.59 18.63
N VAL A 78 -0.07 -3.91 19.77
CA VAL A 78 1.18 -3.59 20.48
C VAL A 78 1.22 -4.33 21.80
#